data_AF-A0AAV7C5D4-F1
#
_entry.id   AF-A0AAV7C5D4-F1
#
_cell.length_a   1.000
_cell.length_b   1.000
_cell.length_c   1.000
_cell.angle_alpha   90.00
_cell.angle_beta   90.00
_cell.angle_gamma   90.00
#
_symmetry.space_group_name_H-M   'P 1'
#
loop_
_entity.id
_entity.type
_entity.pdbx_description
1 polymer ?
#
loop_
_entity_poly.entity_id
_entity_poly.type
_entity_poly.pdbx_seq_one_letter_code
_entity_poly.pdbx_strand_id
1 'polypeptide(L)'
;MDPVSGDTKETIFDEEVTGEVRKILQPTSENDAKLRELKTFLIDWINYELKQEHIVVKSLEEDLFDGLILHHLLQKIAKVKIEVEEITLSVVNQRRKLGLILDAVSSCMQLEEEHMQWDLNLIHSKDLLATLHLLVALARHFKPDLPLPENVSVEVVVMEVSHQIFGM
;
A
#
# COMPACT_ATOMS: atom_id res chain seq x y z
N MET A 1 48.87 20.58 4.31
CA MET A 1 48.05 21.73 4.75
C MET A 1 47.45 22.26 3.47
N ASP A 2 46.18 21.93 3.30
CA ASP A 2 45.39 21.99 2.08
C ASP A 2 44.00 22.51 2.52
N PRO A 3 43.04 22.83 1.61
CA PRO A 3 43.14 22.97 0.15
C PRO A 3 43.35 24.46 -0.20
N VAL A 4 42.61 25.26 -0.99
CA VAL A 4 41.40 25.18 -1.84
C VAL A 4 41.42 26.45 -2.74
N SER A 5 40.87 26.56 -3.94
CA SER A 5 40.05 25.67 -4.80
C SER A 5 40.24 26.09 -6.27
N GLY A 6 39.38 25.61 -7.20
CA GLY A 6 38.95 26.48 -8.30
C GLY A 6 38.97 25.95 -9.74
N ASP A 7 38.45 24.74 -10.00
CA ASP A 7 38.00 24.36 -11.34
C ASP A 7 36.53 23.93 -11.28
N THR A 8 35.71 24.41 -12.22
CA THR A 8 34.27 24.11 -12.27
C THR A 8 33.88 23.78 -13.70
N LYS A 9 33.41 22.54 -13.90
CA LYS A 9 32.60 22.14 -15.05
C LYS A 9 31.51 21.18 -14.59
N GLU A 10 30.28 21.55 -14.89
CA GLU A 10 29.08 20.70 -14.83
C GLU A 10 29.05 19.70 -16.02
N THR A 11 27.98 18.88 -16.10
CA THR A 11 27.66 17.88 -17.16
C THR A 11 28.64 16.70 -17.29
N ILE A 12 28.24 15.43 -17.49
CA ILE A 12 26.96 14.72 -17.70
C ILE A 12 27.15 13.27 -17.16
N PHE A 13 26.15 12.41 -16.87
CA PHE A 13 24.70 12.38 -17.14
C PHE A 13 23.91 11.96 -15.87
N ASP A 14 22.57 11.95 -15.95
CA ASP A 14 21.71 11.12 -15.09
C ASP A 14 22.01 9.61 -15.28
N GLU A 15 22.25 8.88 -14.19
CA GLU A 15 22.04 7.44 -14.15
C GLU A 15 20.79 7.15 -13.30
N GLU A 16 19.68 6.86 -13.98
CA GLU A 16 18.47 6.31 -13.35
C GLU A 16 18.77 4.90 -12.81
N VAL A 17 19.34 4.83 -11.60
CA VAL A 17 19.42 3.60 -10.83
C VAL A 17 18.00 3.21 -10.40
N THR A 18 17.30 2.54 -11.32
CA THR A 18 15.95 1.96 -11.17
C THR A 18 15.98 0.72 -10.27
N GLY A 19 16.71 0.81 -9.16
CA GLY A 19 16.53 -0.08 -8.02
C GLY A 19 15.21 0.27 -7.35
N GLU A 20 14.18 -0.55 -7.57
CA GLU A 20 12.96 -0.46 -6.78
C GLU A 20 13.30 -0.58 -5.29
N VAL A 21 13.22 0.52 -4.55
CA VAL A 21 13.43 0.57 -3.10
C VAL A 21 12.23 -0.08 -2.42
N ARG A 22 12.21 -1.42 -2.45
CA ARG A 22 11.18 -2.23 -1.82
C ARG A 22 11.35 -2.13 -0.31
N LYS A 23 10.37 -1.48 0.31
CA LYS A 23 10.23 -1.27 1.75
C LYS A 23 9.69 -2.55 2.37
N ILE A 24 10.57 -3.38 2.92
CA ILE A 24 10.20 -4.69 3.47
C ILE A 24 10.10 -4.60 5.00
N LEU A 25 9.06 -5.22 5.56
CA LEU A 25 8.91 -5.42 7.00
C LEU A 25 10.04 -6.33 7.51
N GLN A 26 10.76 -5.92 8.56
CA GLN A 26 11.63 -6.87 9.25
C GLN A 26 10.79 -7.98 9.93
N PRO A 27 11.23 -9.25 9.95
CA PRO A 27 10.54 -10.33 10.68
C PRO A 27 10.41 -10.08 12.20
N THR A 28 11.23 -9.19 12.75
CA THR A 28 11.10 -8.67 14.12
C THR A 28 9.90 -7.74 14.27
N SER A 29 9.63 -6.89 13.28
CA SER A 29 8.49 -5.95 13.25
C SER A 29 7.14 -6.67 13.22
N GLU A 30 7.05 -7.88 12.65
CA GLU A 30 5.82 -8.70 12.68
C GLU A 30 5.38 -9.09 14.10
N ASN A 31 6.32 -9.13 15.05
CA ASN A 31 6.04 -9.36 16.47
C ASN A 31 5.85 -8.06 17.28
N ASP A 32 5.91 -6.87 16.67
CA ASP A 32 5.61 -5.62 17.37
C ASP A 32 4.14 -5.61 17.82
N ALA A 33 3.94 -5.39 19.12
CA ALA A 33 2.62 -5.25 19.72
C ALA A 33 1.82 -4.11 19.05
N LYS A 34 2.47 -3.01 18.66
CA LYS A 34 1.84 -1.89 17.95
C LYS A 34 1.37 -2.26 16.55
N LEU A 35 2.17 -3.02 15.80
CA LEU A 35 1.80 -3.47 14.46
C LEU A 35 0.60 -4.41 14.53
N ARG A 36 0.61 -5.34 15.50
CA ARG A 36 -0.53 -6.21 15.80
C ARG A 36 -1.78 -5.44 16.21
N GLU A 37 -1.65 -4.44 17.09
CA GLU A 37 -2.75 -3.56 17.52
C GLU A 37 -3.36 -2.84 16.32
N LEU A 38 -2.55 -2.28 15.42
CA LEU A 38 -3.02 -1.65 14.19
C LEU A 38 -3.70 -2.65 13.24
N LYS A 39 -3.15 -3.87 13.06
CA LYS A 39 -3.81 -4.92 12.26
C LYS A 39 -5.18 -5.27 12.83
N THR A 40 -5.29 -5.53 14.14
CA THR A 40 -6.58 -5.82 14.80
C THR A 40 -7.54 -4.65 14.67
N PHE A 41 -7.10 -3.42 14.94
CA PHE A 41 -7.93 -2.22 14.83
C PHE A 41 -8.52 -2.02 13.43
N LEU A 42 -7.71 -2.21 12.38
CA LEU A 42 -8.18 -2.07 10.99
C LEU A 42 -9.11 -3.22 10.60
N ILE A 43 -8.85 -4.46 11.05
CA ILE A 43 -9.77 -5.59 10.86
C ILE A 43 -11.13 -5.31 11.51
N ASP A 44 -11.14 -4.86 12.77
CA ASP A 44 -12.38 -4.54 13.51
C ASP A 44 -13.13 -3.35 12.88
N TRP A 45 -12.41 -2.35 12.39
CA TRP A 45 -13.00 -1.22 11.65
C TRP A 45 -13.67 -1.67 10.34
N ILE A 46 -12.98 -2.44 9.49
CA ILE A 46 -13.55 -2.92 8.21
C ILE A 46 -14.76 -3.83 8.49
N ASN A 47 -14.65 -4.72 9.49
CA ASN A 47 -15.75 -5.59 9.94
C ASN A 47 -16.94 -4.81 10.50
N TYR A 48 -16.73 -3.62 11.07
CA TYR A 48 -17.81 -2.73 11.51
C TYR A 48 -18.50 -2.04 10.32
N GLU A 49 -17.75 -1.44 9.39
CA GLU A 49 -18.32 -0.75 8.22
C GLU A 49 -19.10 -1.72 7.31
N LEU A 50 -18.55 -2.93 7.10
CA LEU A 50 -19.09 -3.95 6.17
C LEU A 50 -20.03 -4.98 6.82
N LYS A 51 -20.48 -4.71 8.06
CA LYS A 51 -21.34 -5.60 8.84
C LYS A 51 -22.71 -5.88 8.20
N GLN A 52 -23.22 -4.94 7.40
CA GLN A 52 -24.53 -5.06 6.73
C GLN A 52 -24.42 -5.88 5.44
N GLU A 53 -23.23 -5.91 4.87
CA GLU A 53 -22.83 -6.65 3.67
C GLU A 53 -22.44 -8.11 3.99
N HIS A 54 -22.50 -8.50 5.27
CA HIS A 54 -22.14 -9.83 5.79
C HIS A 54 -20.68 -10.27 5.52
N ILE A 55 -19.77 -9.31 5.28
CA ILE A 55 -18.35 -9.55 5.07
C ILE A 55 -17.64 -9.69 6.43
N VAL A 56 -16.67 -10.61 6.52
CA VAL A 56 -15.85 -10.82 7.73
C VAL A 56 -14.38 -11.02 7.34
N VAL A 57 -13.57 -9.97 7.54
CA VAL A 57 -12.10 -9.97 7.46
C VAL A 57 -11.51 -10.69 8.67
N LYS A 58 -10.44 -11.45 8.43
CA LYS A 58 -9.60 -12.15 9.42
C LYS A 58 -8.11 -11.87 9.22
N SER A 59 -7.69 -11.56 8.00
CA SER A 59 -6.31 -11.26 7.63
C SER A 59 -6.30 -10.20 6.53
N LEU A 60 -5.56 -9.10 6.75
CA LEU A 60 -5.51 -8.00 5.79
C LEU A 60 -4.84 -8.44 4.49
N GLU A 61 -3.80 -9.27 4.60
CA GLU A 61 -3.06 -9.84 3.47
C GLU A 61 -3.89 -10.83 2.63
N GLU A 62 -4.66 -11.70 3.30
CA GLU A 62 -5.38 -12.80 2.63
C GLU A 62 -6.77 -12.42 2.12
N ASP A 63 -7.42 -11.42 2.71
CA ASP A 63 -8.82 -11.10 2.39
C ASP A 63 -9.00 -9.86 1.48
N LEU A 64 -7.96 -9.04 1.25
CA LEU A 64 -8.06 -7.79 0.47
C LEU A 64 -7.38 -7.84 -0.92
N PHE A 65 -6.49 -8.81 -1.16
CA PHE A 65 -5.60 -8.84 -2.33
C PHE A 65 -6.30 -8.96 -3.69
N ASP A 66 -7.55 -9.44 -3.74
CA ASP A 66 -8.36 -9.55 -4.95
C ASP A 66 -9.24 -8.30 -5.21
N GLY A 67 -9.17 -7.31 -4.32
CA GLY A 67 -9.95 -6.08 -4.37
C GLY A 67 -11.43 -6.23 -3.97
N LEU A 68 -11.94 -7.41 -3.61
CA LEU A 68 -13.36 -7.56 -3.27
C LEU A 68 -13.75 -6.74 -2.03
N ILE A 69 -12.98 -6.87 -0.95
CA ILE A 69 -13.26 -6.15 0.30
C ILE A 69 -12.96 -4.65 0.17
N LEU A 70 -11.92 -4.27 -0.59
CA LEU A 70 -11.62 -2.87 -0.90
C LEU A 70 -12.74 -2.21 -1.71
N HIS A 71 -13.36 -2.92 -2.66
CA HIS A 71 -14.52 -2.44 -3.43
C HIS A 71 -15.70 -2.08 -2.53
N HIS A 72 -16.10 -3.01 -1.65
CA HIS A 72 -17.20 -2.78 -0.72
C HIS A 72 -16.86 -1.71 0.32
N LEU A 73 -15.62 -1.68 0.83
CA LEU A 73 -15.17 -0.65 1.78
C LEU A 73 -15.26 0.75 1.14
N LEU A 74 -14.74 0.95 -0.07
CA LEU A 74 -14.79 2.25 -0.75
C LEU A 74 -16.23 2.65 -1.12
N GLN A 75 -17.06 1.70 -1.57
CA GLN A 75 -18.51 1.93 -1.74
C GLN A 75 -19.17 2.42 -0.44
N LYS A 76 -18.77 1.88 0.71
CA LYS A 76 -19.34 2.23 2.01
C LYS A 76 -18.89 3.60 2.52
N ILE A 77 -17.58 3.86 2.52
CA ILE A 77 -17.00 5.05 3.16
C ILE A 77 -16.95 6.28 2.23
N ALA A 78 -16.67 6.08 0.94
CA ALA A 78 -16.62 7.16 -0.06
C ALA A 78 -17.98 7.40 -0.75
N LYS A 79 -18.92 6.44 -0.66
CA LYS A 79 -20.21 6.45 -1.36
C LYS A 79 -20.09 6.43 -2.90
N VAL A 80 -18.90 6.10 -3.41
CA VAL A 80 -18.59 5.97 -4.83
C VAL A 80 -19.05 4.62 -5.35
N LYS A 81 -19.83 4.61 -6.44
CA LYS A 81 -20.11 3.38 -7.19
C LYS A 81 -18.97 3.13 -8.17
N ILE A 82 -18.16 2.10 -7.89
CA ILE A 82 -17.21 1.56 -8.87
C ILE A 82 -17.96 0.54 -9.72
N GLU A 83 -18.12 0.83 -11.01
CA GLU A 83 -18.69 -0.11 -11.99
C GLU A 83 -17.59 -1.09 -12.41
N VAL A 84 -17.58 -2.26 -11.76
CA VAL A 84 -16.70 -3.39 -12.09
C VAL A 84 -17.57 -4.48 -12.73
N GLU A 85 -17.13 -5.01 -13.88
CA GLU A 85 -17.77 -6.19 -14.47
C GLU A 85 -17.68 -7.37 -13.50
N GLU A 86 -18.84 -7.82 -13.02
CA GLU A 86 -18.94 -8.97 -12.13
C GLU A 86 -18.73 -10.27 -12.92
N ILE A 87 -18.27 -11.33 -12.23
CA ILE A 87 -18.17 -12.71 -12.73
C ILE A 87 -17.03 -12.95 -13.76
N THR A 88 -15.79 -13.10 -13.28
CA THR A 88 -14.83 -14.09 -13.81
C THR A 88 -13.69 -14.32 -12.82
N LEU A 89 -13.43 -15.58 -12.46
CA LEU A 89 -12.39 -15.98 -11.49
C LEU A 89 -10.96 -15.97 -12.08
N SER A 90 -10.64 -15.03 -12.97
CA SER A 90 -9.32 -14.95 -13.60
C SER A 90 -8.41 -13.96 -12.86
N VAL A 91 -7.14 -14.30 -12.70
CA VAL A 91 -6.11 -13.42 -12.10
C VAL A 91 -5.99 -12.10 -12.88
N VAL A 92 -6.20 -12.13 -14.19
CA VAL A 92 -6.24 -10.93 -15.05
C VAL A 92 -7.37 -9.98 -14.64
N ASN A 93 -8.55 -10.53 -14.31
CA ASN A 93 -9.72 -9.72 -13.97
C ASN A 93 -9.72 -9.30 -12.48
N GLN A 94 -9.13 -10.10 -11.59
CA GLN A 94 -8.80 -9.66 -10.22
C GLN A 94 -7.83 -8.46 -10.25
N ARG A 95 -6.75 -8.53 -11.06
CA ARG A 95 -5.84 -7.40 -11.27
C ARG A 95 -6.54 -6.17 -11.86
N ARG A 96 -7.36 -6.36 -12.90
CA ARG A 96 -8.15 -5.26 -13.52
C ARG A 96 -9.12 -4.61 -12.52
N LYS A 97 -9.82 -5.41 -11.70
CA LYS A 97 -10.69 -4.93 -10.62
C LYS A 97 -9.89 -4.12 -9.60
N LEU A 98 -8.78 -4.67 -9.11
CA LEU A 98 -7.93 -4.02 -8.12
C LEU A 98 -7.37 -2.69 -8.63
N GLY A 99 -6.91 -2.62 -9.88
CA GLY A 99 -6.49 -1.39 -10.53
C GLY A 99 -7.57 -0.30 -10.48
N LEU A 100 -8.76 -0.59 -11.02
CA LEU A 100 -9.88 0.36 -11.02
C LEU A 100 -10.30 0.83 -9.61
N ILE A 101 -10.06 0.02 -8.58
CA ILE A 101 -10.31 0.41 -7.19
C ILE A 101 -9.20 1.34 -6.68
N LEU A 102 -7.94 1.03 -6.93
CA LEU A 102 -6.81 1.87 -6.55
C LEU A 102 -6.84 3.22 -7.28
N ASP A 103 -7.16 3.24 -8.59
CA ASP A 103 -7.37 4.45 -9.39
C ASP A 103 -8.47 5.34 -8.76
N ALA A 104 -9.55 4.72 -8.28
CA ALA A 104 -10.63 5.42 -7.59
C ALA A 104 -10.20 5.95 -6.20
N VAL A 105 -9.32 5.24 -5.47
CA VAL A 105 -8.71 5.74 -4.23
C VAL A 105 -7.82 6.95 -4.50
N SER A 106 -6.89 6.86 -5.48
CA SER A 106 -6.04 7.98 -5.90
C SER A 106 -6.87 9.22 -6.24
N SER A 107 -7.91 9.01 -7.06
CA SER A 107 -8.83 10.06 -7.52
C SER A 107 -9.62 10.72 -6.38
N CYS A 108 -10.10 9.94 -5.40
CA CYS A 108 -10.81 10.49 -4.25
C CYS A 108 -9.87 11.26 -3.31
N MET A 109 -8.66 10.72 -3.09
CA MET A 109 -7.72 11.25 -2.12
C MET A 109 -6.84 12.40 -2.64
N GLN A 110 -6.86 12.67 -3.95
CA GLN A 110 -6.00 13.65 -4.63
C GLN A 110 -4.50 13.37 -4.37
N LEU A 111 -4.12 12.09 -4.38
CA LEU A 111 -2.75 11.64 -4.19
C LEU A 111 -2.01 11.55 -5.53
N GLU A 112 -0.81 12.12 -5.56
CA GLU A 112 0.18 11.89 -6.62
C GLU A 112 0.85 10.53 -6.40
N GLU A 113 1.09 9.78 -7.48
CA GLU A 113 1.57 8.39 -7.42
C GLU A 113 2.94 8.27 -6.70
N GLU A 114 3.80 9.28 -6.87
CA GLU A 114 5.13 9.39 -6.24
C GLU A 114 5.11 9.39 -4.70
N HIS A 115 3.94 9.58 -4.08
CA HIS A 115 3.79 9.55 -2.62
C HIS A 115 3.09 8.29 -2.11
N MET A 116 2.52 7.46 -2.98
CA MET A 116 1.89 6.20 -2.58
C MET A 116 2.95 5.21 -2.06
N GLN A 117 2.56 4.45 -1.03
CA GLN A 117 3.37 3.37 -0.46
C GLN A 117 2.74 2.00 -0.79
N TRP A 118 1.95 1.94 -1.86
CA TRP A 118 1.22 0.78 -2.34
C TRP A 118 1.03 0.88 -3.85
N ASP A 119 0.98 -0.27 -4.53
CA ASP A 119 0.57 -0.38 -5.93
C ASP A 119 -0.22 -1.69 -6.15
N LEU A 120 -0.78 -1.85 -7.36
CA LEU A 120 -1.58 -3.02 -7.75
C LEU A 120 -0.83 -4.34 -7.52
N ASN A 121 0.45 -4.42 -7.88
CA ASN A 121 1.25 -5.62 -7.70
C ASN A 121 1.53 -5.90 -6.23
N LEU A 122 1.90 -4.89 -5.42
CA LEU A 122 2.15 -5.05 -3.99
C LEU A 122 0.90 -5.58 -3.24
N ILE A 123 -0.26 -4.95 -3.47
CA ILE A 123 -1.52 -5.39 -2.84
C ILE A 123 -1.92 -6.79 -3.34
N HIS A 124 -1.81 -7.06 -4.64
CA HIS A 124 -2.10 -8.39 -5.19
C HIS A 124 -1.08 -9.47 -4.76
N SER A 125 0.17 -9.09 -4.45
CA SER A 125 1.18 -9.99 -3.87
C SER A 125 1.04 -10.15 -2.36
N LYS A 126 -0.03 -9.61 -1.77
CA LYS A 126 -0.36 -9.68 -0.34
C LYS A 126 0.66 -8.96 0.56
N ASP A 127 1.27 -7.88 0.06
CA ASP A 127 2.20 -7.09 0.86
C ASP A 127 1.47 -6.39 2.02
N LEU A 128 1.82 -6.77 3.24
CA LEU A 128 1.21 -6.25 4.46
C LEU A 128 1.47 -4.76 4.66
N LEU A 129 2.66 -4.25 4.31
CA LEU A 129 3.01 -2.84 4.55
C LEU A 129 2.24 -1.93 3.58
N ALA A 130 2.17 -2.31 2.30
CA ALA A 130 1.34 -1.63 1.31
C ALA A 130 -0.14 -1.65 1.70
N THR A 131 -0.64 -2.81 2.14
CA THR A 131 -2.03 -2.97 2.58
C THR A 131 -2.35 -2.11 3.81
N LEU A 132 -1.43 -2.03 4.79
CA LEU A 132 -1.56 -1.17 5.96
C LEU A 132 -1.52 0.32 5.58
N HIS A 133 -0.61 0.74 4.70
CA HIS A 133 -0.54 2.13 4.24
C HIS A 133 -1.82 2.56 3.53
N LEU A 134 -2.34 1.73 2.62
CA LEU A 134 -3.62 1.95 1.93
C LEU A 134 -4.78 2.10 2.92
N LEU A 135 -4.91 1.18 3.88
CA LEU A 135 -6.00 1.20 4.85
C LEU A 135 -5.91 2.39 5.83
N VAL A 136 -4.70 2.75 6.28
CA VAL A 136 -4.48 3.92 7.14
C VAL A 136 -4.76 5.22 6.37
N ALA A 137 -4.44 5.28 5.08
CA ALA A 137 -4.78 6.41 4.21
C ALA A 137 -6.31 6.56 4.07
N LEU A 138 -7.00 5.47 3.71
CA LEU A 138 -8.46 5.42 3.61
C LEU A 138 -9.15 5.81 4.92
N ALA A 139 -8.70 5.27 6.06
CA ALA A 139 -9.22 5.59 7.37
C ALA A 139 -9.07 7.08 7.70
N ARG A 140 -7.86 7.65 7.56
CA ARG A 140 -7.59 9.07 7.84
C ARG A 140 -8.39 10.03 6.95
N HIS A 141 -8.61 9.66 5.69
CA HIS A 141 -9.32 10.51 4.73
C HIS A 141 -10.85 10.47 4.91
N PHE A 142 -11.44 9.28 5.00
CA PHE A 142 -12.90 9.13 5.05
C PHE A 142 -13.49 9.09 6.47
N LYS A 143 -12.68 8.80 7.49
CA LYS A 143 -13.06 8.74 8.91
C LYS A 143 -11.99 9.44 9.78
N PRO A 144 -11.77 10.77 9.65
CA PRO A 144 -10.74 11.49 10.40
C PRO A 144 -10.91 11.41 11.93
N ASP A 145 -12.14 11.21 12.42
CA ASP A 145 -12.45 11.01 13.85
C ASP A 145 -12.17 9.58 14.36
N LEU A 146 -11.68 8.68 13.51
CA LEU A 146 -11.37 7.29 13.87
C LEU A 146 -10.10 7.24 14.75
N PRO A 147 -10.15 6.67 15.97
CA PRO A 147 -9.03 6.68 16.91
C PRO A 147 -7.97 5.62 16.54
N LEU A 148 -7.29 5.83 15.42
CA LEU A 148 -6.17 5.01 14.94
C LEU A 148 -5.05 4.94 15.99
N PRO A 149 -4.47 3.76 16.27
CA PRO A 149 -3.36 3.61 17.22
C PRO A 149 -2.18 4.55 16.93
N GLU A 150 -1.59 5.10 17.98
CA GLU A 150 -0.55 6.13 17.86
C GLU A 150 0.73 5.60 17.21
N ASN A 151 1.14 6.25 16.11
CA ASN A 151 2.46 6.17 15.47
C ASN A 151 3.16 4.80 15.62
N VAL A 152 2.65 3.82 14.87
CA VAL A 152 3.35 2.56 14.59
C VAL A 152 4.56 2.87 13.70
N SER A 153 5.68 3.22 14.35
CA SER A 153 6.97 3.46 13.73
C SER A 153 7.61 2.12 13.36
N VAL A 154 7.15 1.52 12.25
CA VAL A 154 7.67 0.25 11.75
C VAL A 154 9.11 0.42 11.28
N GLU A 155 10.03 -0.41 11.78
CA GLU A 155 11.35 -0.53 11.16
C GLU A 155 11.21 -1.27 9.81
N VAL A 156 11.34 -0.47 8.75
CA VAL A 156 11.35 -0.88 7.35
C VAL A 156 12.78 -1.05 6.90
N VAL A 157 13.14 -2.23 6.37
CA VAL A 157 14.38 -2.38 5.62
C VAL A 157 14.15 -1.90 4.19
N VAL A 158 14.91 -0.88 3.80
CA VAL A 158 15.17 -0.58 2.39
C VAL A 158 16.05 -1.70 1.85
N MET A 159 15.47 -2.60 1.05
CA MET A 159 16.23 -3.63 0.35
C MET A 159 16.46 -3.17 -1.09
N GLU A 160 17.67 -2.69 -1.38
CA GLU A 160 18.10 -2.46 -2.76
C GLU A 160 18.16 -3.80 -3.51
N VAL A 161 17.28 -3.99 -4.49
CA VAL A 161 17.31 -5.16 -5.36
C VAL A 161 18.45 -4.98 -6.37
N SER A 162 19.68 -5.22 -5.92
CA SER A 162 20.86 -5.16 -6.79
C SER A 162 20.76 -6.22 -7.88
N HIS A 163 20.33 -5.81 -9.08
CA HIS A 163 20.27 -6.65 -10.26
C HIS A 163 21.70 -7.02 -10.70
N GLN A 164 22.26 -8.07 -10.11
CA GLN A 164 23.51 -8.66 -10.57
C GLN A 164 23.27 -9.29 -11.96
N ILE A 165 23.57 -8.52 -13.00
CA ILE A 165 23.78 -9.06 -14.34
C ILE A 165 24.99 -9.97 -14.26
N PHE A 166 24.75 -11.27 -14.13
CA PHE A 166 25.80 -12.29 -14.06
C PHE A 166 26.45 -12.43 -15.43
N GLY A 167 27.47 -11.61 -15.68
CA GLY A 167 28.22 -11.60 -16.94
C GLY A 167 29.18 -12.77 -17.04
N MET A 168 28.74 -13.86 -17.68
CA MET A 168 29.57 -14.94 -18.24
C MET A 168 28.97 -15.46 -19.55
#